data_AF-A0AAW5V2W0-F1
#
_entry.id   AF-A0AAW5V2W0-F1
#
_cell.length_a   1.000
_cell.length_b   1.000
_cell.length_c   1.000
_cell.angle_alpha   90.00
_cell.angle_beta   90.00
_cell.angle_gamma   90.00
#
_symmetry.space_group_name_H-M   'P 1'
#
loop_
_entity.id
_entity.type
_entity.pdbx_description
1 polymer ?
#
loop_
_entity_poly.entity_id
_entity_poly.type
_entity_poly.pdbx_seq_one_letter_code
_entity_poly.pdbx_strand_id
1 'polypeptide(L)'
;MEQRNPQHKSFLWHIDFEPFTWHTFYGEQCPPFVIEENKEAWRRYLTKVIKKHLKAEVMNTPEFRDIELQIREEKLLRLHWSVMAQMPTGTGRRGSVLEYAYWHSPINGLC
;
A
#
# COMPACT_ATOMS: atom_id res chain seq x y z
N MET A 1 12.75 -22.24 -29.40
CA MET A 1 12.00 -21.91 -28.16
C MET A 1 12.67 -20.68 -27.56
N GLU A 2 12.01 -19.53 -27.55
CA GLU A 2 12.54 -18.32 -26.92
C GLU A 2 12.53 -18.50 -25.41
N GLN A 3 13.71 -18.61 -24.80
CA GLN A 3 13.87 -18.41 -23.36
C GLN A 3 13.64 -16.93 -23.07
N ARG A 4 12.38 -16.53 -22.81
CA ARG A 4 12.09 -15.26 -22.15
C ARG A 4 12.72 -15.32 -20.77
N ASN A 5 13.95 -14.85 -20.66
CA ASN A 5 14.59 -14.58 -19.38
C ASN A 5 13.69 -13.59 -18.64
N PRO A 6 13.01 -13.97 -17.54
CA PRO A 6 12.20 -13.03 -16.81
C PRO A 6 13.15 -11.97 -16.26
N GLN A 7 13.13 -10.77 -16.85
CA GLN A 7 13.91 -9.64 -16.34
C GLN A 7 13.58 -9.51 -14.85
N HIS A 8 14.56 -9.82 -14.00
CA HIS A 8 14.44 -9.64 -12.57
C HIS A 8 14.29 -8.14 -12.31
N LYS A 9 13.04 -7.70 -12.13
CA LYS A 9 12.74 -6.34 -11.71
C LYS A 9 13.10 -6.24 -10.22
N SER A 10 14.09 -5.42 -9.91
CA SER A 10 14.40 -5.08 -8.52
C SER A 10 13.42 -4.01 -8.04
N PHE A 11 12.81 -4.25 -6.89
CA PHE A 11 12.01 -3.26 -6.19
C PHE A 11 12.72 -2.95 -4.88
N LEU A 12 12.96 -1.67 -4.62
CA LEU A 12 13.50 -1.21 -3.36
C LEU A 12 12.35 -1.14 -2.36
N TRP A 13 12.51 -1.83 -1.23
CA TRP A 13 11.52 -1.81 -0.15
C TRP A 13 12.21 -1.49 1.16
N HIS A 14 11.72 -0.46 1.83
CA HIS A 14 12.22 0.02 3.12
C HIS A 14 11.18 -0.25 4.20
N ILE A 15 11.65 -0.68 5.37
CA ILE A 15 10.84 -0.82 6.58
C ILE A 15 11.49 0.09 7.61
N ASP A 16 10.80 1.16 7.94
CA ASP A 16 11.26 2.17 8.88
C ASP A 16 10.43 2.09 10.16
N PHE A 17 11.12 2.03 11.31
CA PHE A 17 10.52 1.98 12.65
C PHE A 17 10.59 3.35 13.31
N GLU A 18 10.11 4.36 12.61
CA GLU A 18 10.03 5.72 13.15
C GLU A 18 8.57 6.01 13.55
N PRO A 19 8.30 6.53 14.77
CA PRO A 19 6.94 6.78 15.23
C PRO A 19 6.08 7.60 14.26
N PHE A 20 6.66 8.64 13.66
CA PHE A 20 5.98 9.50 12.70
C PHE A 20 5.61 8.75 11.41
N THR A 21 6.58 8.02 10.85
CA THR A 21 6.41 7.20 9.65
C THR A 21 5.41 6.08 9.90
N TRP A 22 5.50 5.38 11.04
CA TRP A 22 4.60 4.28 11.37
C TRP A 22 3.14 4.73 11.46
N HIS A 23 2.89 5.84 12.16
CA HIS A 23 1.57 6.42 12.27
C HIS A 23 1.01 6.86 10.92
N THR A 24 1.84 7.48 10.07
CA THR A 24 1.40 7.99 8.77
C THR A 24 1.07 6.86 7.79
N PHE A 25 1.87 5.79 7.76
CA PHE A 25 1.72 4.70 6.79
C PHE A 25 0.75 3.61 7.24
N TYR A 26 0.63 3.36 8.55
CA TYR A 26 -0.16 2.26 9.08
C TYR A 26 -1.34 2.72 9.95
N GLY A 27 -1.46 4.01 10.27
CA GLY A 27 -2.53 4.55 11.12
C GLY A 27 -2.40 4.21 12.62
N GLU A 28 -1.43 3.37 12.98
CA GLU A 28 -1.22 2.88 14.35
C GLU A 28 0.01 3.53 15.00
N GLN A 29 0.04 3.56 16.34
CA GLN A 29 1.27 3.93 17.04
C GLN A 29 2.34 2.85 16.82
N CYS A 30 3.60 3.27 16.70
CA CYS A 30 4.71 2.33 16.65
C CYS A 30 4.67 1.44 17.91
N PRO A 31 4.79 0.10 17.78
CA PRO A 31 4.69 -0.78 18.92
C PRO A 31 5.73 -0.43 20.01
N PRO A 32 5.35 -0.37 21.30
CA PRO A 32 6.19 0.17 22.38
C PRO A 32 7.45 -0.67 22.67
N PHE A 33 7.52 -1.90 22.15
CA PHE A 33 8.68 -2.79 22.28
C PHE A 33 9.74 -2.56 21.19
N VAL A 34 9.48 -1.71 20.20
CA VAL A 34 10.47 -1.27 19.23
C VAL A 34 11.11 0.01 19.77
N ILE A 35 12.30 -0.15 20.33
CA ILE A 35 13.09 0.92 20.95
C ILE A 35 14.37 1.16 20.15
N GLU A 36 15.01 2.30 20.37
CA GLU A 36 16.21 2.72 19.64
C GLU A 36 17.34 1.67 19.71
N GLU A 37 17.46 1.00 20.85
CA GLU A 37 18.46 -0.02 21.13
C GLU A 37 18.24 -1.32 20.34
N ASN A 38 16.98 -1.67 20.03
CA ASN A 38 16.64 -2.94 19.39
C ASN A 38 16.08 -2.80 17.96
N LYS A 39 15.87 -1.58 17.46
CA LYS A 39 15.28 -1.34 16.13
C LYS A 39 16.04 -2.04 14.99
N GLU A 40 17.37 -2.11 15.08
CA GLU A 40 18.19 -2.78 14.06
C GLU A 40 18.03 -4.32 14.12
N ALA A 41 17.84 -4.88 15.32
CA ALA A 41 17.53 -6.30 15.48
C ALA A 41 16.16 -6.63 14.86
N TRP A 42 15.14 -5.79 15.10
CA TRP A 42 13.83 -5.92 14.47
C TRP A 42 13.90 -5.83 12.95
N ARG A 43 14.64 -4.84 12.42
CA ARG A 43 14.83 -4.66 10.99
C ARG A 43 15.42 -5.90 10.33
N ARG A 44 16.48 -6.48 10.93
CA ARG A 44 17.11 -7.70 10.42
C ARG A 44 16.21 -8.92 10.53
N TYR A 45 15.52 -9.07 11.66
CA TYR A 45 14.58 -10.17 11.88
C TYR A 45 13.45 -10.15 10.84
N LEU A 46 12.79 -9.01 10.66
CA LEU A 46 11.68 -8.86 9.71
C LEU A 46 12.15 -9.03 8.27
N THR A 47 13.32 -8.50 7.90
CA THR A 47 13.92 -8.76 6.58
C THR A 47 14.07 -10.27 6.33
N LYS A 48 14.48 -11.04 7.34
CA LYS A 48 14.59 -12.51 7.24
C LYS A 48 13.22 -13.18 7.13
N VAL A 49 12.24 -12.75 7.92
CA VAL A 49 10.86 -13.23 7.85
C VAL A 49 10.30 -13.00 6.45
N ILE A 50 10.40 -11.79 5.92
CA ILE A 50 9.81 -11.49 4.61
C ILE A 50 10.50 -12.27 3.50
N LYS A 51 11.85 -12.36 3.50
CA LYS A 51 12.55 -13.22 2.54
C LYS A 51 12.06 -14.67 2.58
N LYS A 52 11.66 -15.20 3.74
CA LYS A 52 11.06 -16.54 3.86
C LYS A 52 9.67 -16.62 3.23
N HIS A 53 8.90 -15.53 3.24
CA HIS A 53 7.55 -15.45 2.69
C HIS A 53 7.48 -15.03 1.22
N LEU A 54 8.52 -14.40 0.65
CA LEU A 54 8.59 -14.05 -0.77
C LEU A 54 8.84 -15.27 -1.65
N LYS A 55 7.81 -16.11 -1.81
CA LYS A 55 7.84 -17.30 -2.65
C LYS A 55 6.57 -17.44 -3.47
N ALA A 56 6.67 -18.18 -4.58
CA ALA A 56 5.55 -18.38 -5.50
C ALA A 56 4.39 -19.13 -4.84
N GLU A 57 4.65 -20.01 -3.86
CA GLU A 57 3.59 -20.74 -3.16
C GLU A 57 2.70 -19.79 -2.35
N VAL A 58 3.30 -18.76 -1.73
CA VAL A 58 2.57 -17.76 -0.94
C VAL A 58 1.64 -16.93 -1.82
N MET A 59 2.01 -16.67 -3.07
CA MET A 59 1.14 -15.94 -4.01
C MET A 59 -0.16 -16.67 -4.33
N ASN A 60 -0.21 -17.98 -4.12
CA ASN A 60 -1.38 -18.81 -4.41
C ASN A 60 -2.28 -19.05 -3.20
N THR A 61 -1.92 -18.54 -2.01
CA THR A 61 -2.78 -18.71 -0.83
C THR A 61 -3.99 -17.79 -0.89
N PRO A 62 -5.15 -18.20 -0.34
CA PRO A 62 -6.34 -17.36 -0.32
C PRO A 62 -6.07 -15.96 0.27
N GLU A 63 -5.30 -15.89 1.35
CA GLU A 63 -4.99 -14.63 2.04
C GLU A 63 -4.25 -13.65 1.13
N PHE A 64 -3.26 -14.13 0.37
CA PHE A 64 -2.54 -13.28 -0.57
C PHE A 64 -3.45 -12.84 -1.72
N ARG A 65 -4.29 -13.75 -2.23
CA ARG A 65 -5.20 -13.49 -3.36
C ARG A 65 -6.30 -12.50 -3.00
N ASP A 66 -6.79 -12.53 -1.78
CA ASP A 66 -7.77 -11.55 -1.28
C ASP A 66 -7.18 -10.14 -1.24
N ILE A 67 -5.93 -10.00 -0.75
CA ILE A 67 -5.21 -8.72 -0.76
C ILE A 67 -4.95 -8.25 -2.21
N GLU A 68 -4.54 -9.16 -3.10
CA GLU A 68 -4.32 -8.85 -4.52
C GLU A 68 -5.62 -8.33 -5.17
N LEU A 69 -6.76 -8.96 -4.86
CA LEU A 69 -8.07 -8.54 -5.36
C LEU A 69 -8.44 -7.14 -4.85
N GLN A 70 -8.28 -6.88 -3.55
CA GLN A 70 -8.54 -5.56 -2.96
C GLN A 70 -7.72 -4.46 -3.65
N ILE A 71 -6.40 -4.68 -3.83
CA ILE A 71 -5.53 -3.71 -4.53
C ILE A 71 -5.96 -3.50 -5.98
N ARG A 72 -6.46 -4.53 -6.66
CA ARG A 72 -6.98 -4.42 -8.03
C ARG A 72 -8.24 -3.56 -8.08
N GLU A 73 -9.17 -3.78 -7.16
CA GLU A 73 -10.42 -3.01 -7.06
C GLU A 73 -10.15 -1.53 -6.72
N GLU A 74 -9.25 -1.27 -5.77
CA GLU A 74 -8.82 0.10 -5.44
C GLU A 74 -8.24 0.84 -6.65
N LYS A 75 -7.40 0.17 -7.45
CA LYS A 75 -6.84 0.75 -8.68
C LYS A 75 -7.93 1.10 -9.70
N LEU A 76 -8.93 0.23 -9.85
CA LEU A 76 -10.07 0.49 -10.74
C LEU A 76 -10.89 1.69 -10.26
N LEU A 77 -11.14 1.80 -8.96
CA LEU A 77 -11.84 2.95 -8.37
C LEU A 77 -11.06 4.26 -8.59
N ARG A 78 -9.75 4.25 -8.36
CA ARG A 78 -8.88 5.43 -8.62
C ARG A 78 -8.92 5.86 -10.08
N LEU A 79 -8.90 4.91 -11.02
CA LEU A 79 -9.01 5.21 -12.45
C LEU A 79 -10.39 5.77 -12.80
N HIS A 80 -11.46 5.14 -12.32
CA HIS A 80 -12.83 5.61 -12.51
C HIS A 80 -13.00 7.06 -12.02
N TRP A 81 -12.52 7.36 -10.81
CA TRP A 81 -12.56 8.73 -10.27
C TRP A 81 -11.69 9.70 -11.04
N SER A 82 -10.51 9.27 -11.53
CA SER A 82 -9.66 10.10 -12.38
C SER A 82 -10.38 10.48 -13.67
N VAL A 83 -11.15 9.57 -14.26
CA VAL A 83 -11.99 9.85 -15.45
C VAL A 83 -13.15 10.77 -15.07
N MET A 84 -13.85 10.51 -13.98
CA MET A 84 -14.97 11.35 -13.53
C MET A 84 -14.54 12.79 -13.22
N ALA A 85 -13.36 12.98 -12.62
CA ALA A 85 -12.78 14.30 -12.34
C ALA A 85 -12.45 15.11 -13.60
N GLN A 86 -12.29 14.45 -14.75
CA GLN A 86 -12.02 15.10 -16.04
C GLN A 86 -13.30 15.41 -16.83
N MET A 87 -14.46 14.89 -16.42
CA MET A 87 -15.72 15.20 -17.09
C MET A 87 -16.18 16.62 -16.78
N PRO A 88 -16.63 17.41 -17.78
CA PRO A 88 -17.18 18.72 -17.53
C PRO A 88 -18.50 18.58 -16.76
N THR A 89 -18.51 18.99 -15.49
CA THR A 89 -19.75 19.20 -14.75
C THR A 89 -20.51 20.34 -15.44
N GLY A 90 -21.73 20.08 -15.91
CA GLY A 90 -22.57 21.03 -16.67
C GLY A 90 -22.91 22.36 -15.97
N THR A 91 -22.32 22.63 -14.81
CA THR A 91 -22.47 23.84 -14.00
C THR A 91 -21.22 24.74 -14.00
N GLY A 92 -20.18 24.45 -14.79
CA GLY A 92 -19.03 25.34 -14.96
C GLY A 92 -18.11 25.50 -13.73
N ARG A 93 -18.36 24.76 -12.63
CA ARG A 93 -17.45 24.67 -11.49
C ARG A 93 -16.74 23.32 -11.50
N ARG A 94 -15.43 23.32 -11.78
CA ARG A 94 -14.56 22.18 -11.52
C ARG A 94 -14.58 21.89 -10.02
N GLY A 95 -15.35 20.90 -9.59
CA GLY A 95 -15.24 20.35 -8.24
C GLY A 95 -13.83 19.81 -8.05
N SER A 96 -13.15 20.20 -6.97
CA SER A 96 -11.77 19.76 -6.75
C SER A 96 -11.76 18.29 -6.33
N VAL A 97 -10.86 17.50 -6.93
CA VAL A 97 -10.62 16.10 -6.56
C VAL A 97 -10.29 15.95 -5.07
N LEU A 98 -9.68 16.99 -4.48
CA LEU A 98 -9.29 17.05 -3.07
C LEU A 98 -10.50 17.09 -2.13
N GLU A 99 -11.55 17.84 -2.47
CA GLU A 99 -12.73 18.01 -1.62
C GLU A 99 -13.52 16.70 -1.52
N TYR A 100 -13.68 15.97 -2.62
CA TYR A 100 -14.35 14.66 -2.62
C TYR A 100 -13.48 13.53 -2.03
N ALA A 101 -12.17 13.54 -2.27
CA ALA A 101 -11.26 12.57 -1.64
C ALA A 101 -11.19 12.72 -0.12
N TYR A 102 -11.37 13.94 0.41
CA TYR A 102 -11.41 14.19 1.85
C TYR A 102 -12.66 13.58 2.51
N TRP A 103 -13.84 13.70 1.87
CA TRP A 103 -15.11 13.17 2.39
C TRP A 103 -15.25 11.65 2.29
N HIS A 104 -14.50 10.98 1.42
CA HIS A 104 -14.70 9.56 1.09
C HIS A 104 -13.43 8.70 1.15
N SER A 105 -12.37 9.18 1.80
CA SER A 105 -11.18 8.36 2.09
C SER A 105 -11.55 7.25 3.09
N PRO A 106 -11.24 5.97 2.82
CA PRO A 106 -11.46 4.87 3.78
C PRO A 106 -10.72 5.07 5.11
N ILE A 107 -9.68 5.91 5.10
CA ILE A 107 -8.86 6.26 6.28
C ILE A 107 -9.61 7.21 7.23
N ASN A 108 -10.54 8.02 6.72
CA ASN A 108 -11.28 9.02 7.52
C ASN A 108 -12.70 8.55 7.91
N GLY A 109 -13.05 7.29 7.61
CA GLY A 109 -14.37 6.70 7.89
C GLY A 109 -14.47 5.89 9.19
N LEU A 110 -13.45 5.95 10.05
CA LEU A 110 -13.47 5.42 11.41
C LEU A 110 -13.11 6.53 12.41
N CYS A 111 -14.03 7.47 12.56
CA CYS A 111 -14.32 8.22 13.80
C CYS A 111 -15.72 8.85 13.67
#